data_AF-A0A0F9K7K3-F1
#
_entry.id   AF-A0A0F9K7K3-F1
#
_cell.length_a   1.000
_cell.length_b   1.000
_cell.length_c   1.000
_cell.angle_alpha   90.00
_cell.angle_beta   90.00
_cell.angle_gamma   90.00
#
_symmetry.space_group_name_H-M   'P 1'
#
loop_
_entity.id
_entity.type
_entity.pdbx_description
1 polymer ?
#
loop_
_entity_poly.entity_id
_entity_poly.type
_entity_poly.pdbx_seq_one_letter_code
_entity_poly.pdbx_strand_id
1 'polypeptide(L)' 'MPEPSAMRCSKCGDPLWLHRVYLTDLMFDRDSNPITVSDIEEDEEWDYEEVVCHGCNHKPTYRWEETGLGHIVIVTE' A
#
# COMPACT_ATOMS: atom_id res chain seq x y z
N MET A 1 -1.90 -7.33 -24.17
CA MET A 1 -0.89 -7.26 -23.09
C MET A 1 -1.24 -8.38 -22.12
N PRO A 2 -0.31 -9.26 -21.71
CA PRO A 2 -0.60 -10.22 -20.65
C PRO A 2 -0.96 -9.43 -19.39
N GLU A 3 -2.01 -9.86 -18.70
CA GLU A 3 -2.42 -9.24 -17.43
C GLU A 3 -1.29 -9.41 -16.41
N PRO A 4 -0.95 -8.37 -15.63
CA PRO A 4 0.06 -8.50 -14.59
C PRO A 4 -0.40 -9.57 -13.60
N SER A 5 0.38 -10.65 -13.50
CA SER A 5 0.10 -11.71 -12.55
C SER A 5 0.36 -11.17 -11.15
N ALA A 6 -0.69 -10.96 -10.36
CA ALA A 6 -0.57 -10.48 -8.99
C ALA A 6 0.33 -11.42 -8.17
N MET A 7 1.29 -10.84 -7.46
CA MET A 7 2.17 -11.60 -6.57
C MET A 7 1.34 -12.25 -5.46
N ARG A 8 1.58 -13.53 -5.16
CA ARG A 8 0.80 -14.28 -4.17
C ARG A 8 1.50 -14.29 -2.82
N CYS A 9 0.70 -14.22 -1.76
CA CYS A 9 1.15 -14.38 -0.39
C CYS A 9 1.67 -15.80 -0.16
N SER A 10 2.85 -15.93 0.43
CA SER A 10 3.47 -17.22 0.77
C SER A 10 2.73 -18.01 1.87
N LYS A 11 1.88 -17.33 2.67
CA LYS A 11 1.14 -17.95 3.78
C LYS A 11 -0.20 -18.54 3.36
N CYS A 12 -0.98 -17.83 2.54
CA CYS A 12 -2.34 -18.25 2.18
C CYS A 12 -2.63 -18.30 0.68
N GLY A 13 -1.73 -17.82 -0.19
CA GLY A 13 -1.89 -17.86 -1.65
C GLY A 13 -2.77 -16.75 -2.24
N ASP A 14 -3.37 -15.90 -1.40
CA ASP A 14 -4.10 -14.69 -1.82
C ASP A 14 -3.15 -13.63 -2.40
N PRO A 15 -3.63 -12.74 -3.27
CA PRO A 15 -2.81 -11.66 -3.83
C PRO A 15 -2.30 -10.69 -2.76
N LEU A 16 -1.06 -10.24 -2.94
CA LEU A 16 -0.44 -9.16 -2.17
C LEU A 16 -0.78 -7.80 -2.79
N TRP A 17 -0.92 -6.80 -1.93
CA TRP A 17 -1.22 -5.42 -2.31
C TRP A 17 -0.16 -4.49 -1.73
N LEU A 18 0.36 -3.58 -2.56
CA LEU A 18 1.15 -2.44 -2.09
C LEU A 18 0.19 -1.28 -1.78
N HIS A 19 0.18 -0.83 -0.53
CA HIS A 19 -0.59 0.33 -0.09
C HIS A 19 0.34 1.50 0.14
N ARG A 20 -0.01 2.66 -0.42
CA ARG A 20 0.53 3.95 0.00
C ARG A 20 -0.36 4.47 1.11
N VAL A 21 0.22 4.73 2.27
CA VAL A 21 -0.52 5.12 3.47
C VAL A 21 -0.29 6.59 3.74
N TYR A 22 -1.39 7.32 3.89
CA TYR A 22 -1.44 8.73 4.21
C TYR A 22 -1.98 8.86 5.64
N LEU A 23 -1.12 9.31 6.55
CA LEU A 23 -1.46 9.61 7.94
C LEU A 23 -1.90 11.06 8.02
N THR A 24 -3.21 11.26 8.08
CA THR A 24 -3.78 12.58 8.40
C THR A 24 -4.15 12.63 9.87
N ASP A 25 -3.98 13.80 10.49
CA ASP A 25 -4.56 14.05 11.80
C ASP A 25 -6.07 13.85 11.72
N LEU A 26 -6.61 13.02 12.60
CA LEU A 26 -8.06 12.84 12.72
C LEU A 26 -8.68 14.17 13.13
N MET A 27 -9.20 14.91 12.15
CA MET A 27 -9.98 16.10 12.41
C MET A 27 -11.38 15.69 12.82
N PHE A 28 -11.87 16.24 13.92
CA PHE A 28 -13.22 16.00 14.41
C PHE A 28 -14.05 17.27 14.29
N ASP A 29 -15.31 17.14 13.92
CA ASP A 29 -16.26 18.26 13.97
C ASP A 29 -16.63 18.63 15.42
N ARG A 30 -17.49 19.64 15.59
CA ARG A 30 -17.95 20.09 16.92
C ARG A 30 -18.71 19.02 17.71
N ASP A 31 -19.24 18.02 17.01
CA ASP A 31 -19.98 16.90 17.57
C ASP A 31 -19.09 15.64 17.73
N SER A 32 -17.76 15.80 17.59
CA SER A 32 -16.76 14.74 17.69
C SER A 32 -16.85 13.65 16.62
N ASN A 33 -17.44 13.93 15.45
CA ASN A 33 -17.43 13.01 14.32
C ASN A 33 -16.16 13.20 13.49
N PRO A 34 -15.53 12.11 12.98
CA PRO A 34 -14.35 12.23 12.12
C PRO A 34 -14.73 12.90 10.79
N ILE A 35 -14.00 13.95 10.44
CA ILE A 35 -14.08 14.64 9.16
C ILE A 35 -13.14 13.92 8.21
N THR A 36 -13.70 13.33 7.14
CA THR A 36 -12.91 12.70 6.09
C THR A 36 -12.34 13.78 5.16
N VAL A 37 -11.03 14.00 5.23
CA VAL A 37 -10.31 14.76 4.20
C VAL A 37 -10.35 13.93 2.92
N SER A 38 -11.09 14.39 1.92
CA SER A 38 -11.46 13.60 0.72
C SER A 38 -10.64 13.95 -0.52
N ASP A 39 -9.60 14.77 -0.37
CA ASP A 39 -8.82 15.29 -1.48
C ASP A 39 -7.34 14.94 -1.26
N ILE A 40 -6.98 13.65 -1.43
CA ILE A 40 -5.56 13.28 -1.59
C ILE A 40 -5.23 13.57 -3.05
N GLU A 41 -4.41 14.59 -3.30
CA GLU A 41 -3.99 14.91 -4.66
C GLU A 41 -3.05 13.82 -5.19
N GLU A 42 -3.05 13.57 -6.52
CA GLU A 42 -2.24 12.51 -7.15
C GLU A 42 -0.72 12.67 -6.90
N ASP A 43 -0.29 13.90 -6.59
CA ASP A 43 1.09 14.29 -6.31
C ASP A 43 1.43 14.35 -4.80
N GLU A 44 0.50 13.96 -3.91
CA GLU A 44 0.76 13.99 -2.48
C GLU A 44 1.73 12.85 -2.07
N GLU A 45 2.81 13.24 -1.38
CA GLU A 45 3.78 12.29 -0.83
C GLU A 45 3.10 11.47 0.28
N TRP A 46 3.24 10.15 0.22
CA TRP A 46 2.70 9.25 1.24
C TRP A 46 3.68 9.14 2.41
N ASP A 47 3.17 8.94 3.64
CA ASP A 47 4.01 8.82 4.84
C ASP A 47 4.85 7.53 4.83
N TYR A 48 4.23 6.43 4.43
CA TYR A 48 4.90 5.14 4.27
C TYR A 48 4.13 4.26 3.29
N GLU A 49 4.77 3.18 2.84
CA GLU A 49 4.09 2.14 2.07
C GLU A 49 4.24 0.80 2.78
N GLU A 50 3.29 -0.09 2.53
CA GLU A 50 3.32 -1.44 3.05
C GLU A 50 2.80 -2.44 2.03
N VAL A 51 3.39 -3.64 2.04
CA VAL A 51 2.84 -4.78 1.30
C VAL A 51 2.02 -5.62 2.26
N VAL A 52 0.75 -5.87 1.93
CA VAL A 52 -0.19 -6.58 2.81
C VAL A 52 -0.94 -7.66 2.04
N CYS A 53 -1.06 -8.83 2.67
CA CYS A 53 -2.02 -9.85 2.28
C CYS A 53 -3.34 -9.66 3.04
N HIS A 54 -4.42 -9.31 2.35
CA HIS A 54 -5.74 -9.14 3.00
C HIS A 54 -6.38 -10.46 3.46
N GLY A 55 -5.95 -11.61 2.90
CA GLY A 55 -6.48 -12.92 3.27
C GLY A 55 -6.02 -13.41 4.65
N CYS A 56 -4.77 -13.17 5.02
CA CYS A 56 -4.19 -13.63 6.29
C CYS A 56 -3.51 -12.53 7.12
N ASN A 57 -3.62 -11.27 6.69
CA ASN A 57 -2.98 -10.09 7.29
C ASN A 57 -1.45 -10.20 7.42
N HIS A 58 -0.81 -11.06 6.62
CA HIS A 58 0.63 -11.16 6.56
C HIS A 58 1.22 -9.93 5.86
N LYS A 59 2.22 -9.31 6.49
CA LYS A 59 2.92 -8.11 6.00
C LYS A 59 4.38 -8.46 5.70
N PRO A 60 4.70 -8.95 4.49
CA PRO A 60 6.08 -9.24 4.13
C PRO A 60 6.89 -7.94 4.00
N THR A 61 8.21 -8.06 4.15
CA THR A 61 9.10 -6.94 3.88
C THR A 61 9.24 -6.74 2.38
N TYR A 62 9.56 -5.52 1.96
CA TYR A 62 9.82 -5.25 0.55
C TYR A 62 10.91 -4.18 0.39
N ARG A 63 11.47 -4.11 -0.81
CA ARG A 63 12.39 -3.04 -1.20
C ARG A 63 12.13 -2.63 -2.64
N TRP A 64 12.37 -1.35 -2.93
CA TRP A 64 12.46 -0.86 -4.29
C TRP A 64 13.84 -1.18 -4.87
N GLU A 65 13.87 -1.61 -6.13
CA GLU A 65 15.11 -1.80 -6.89
C GLU A 65 14.99 -1.04 -8.21
N GLU A 66 15.98 -0.19 -8.49
CA GLU A 66 16.09 0.48 -9.79
C GLU A 66 16.66 -0.51 -10.81
N THR A 67 15.95 -0.66 -11.92
CA THR A 67 16.37 -1.45 -13.06
C THR A 67 16.52 -0.54 -14.28
N GLY A 68 17.23 -0.99 -15.31
CA GLY A 68 17.30 -0.26 -16.58
C GLY A 68 15.94 -0.04 -17.28
N LEU A 69 14.84 -0.58 -16.73
CA LEU A 69 13.46 -0.44 -17.21
C LEU A 69 12.56 0.37 -16.26
N GLY A 70 13.09 0.87 -15.14
CA GLY A 70 12.35 1.58 -14.10
C GLY A 70 12.45 0.93 -12.72
N HIS A 71 11.56 1.33 -11.80
CA HIS A 71 11.54 0.83 -10.43
C HIS A 71 10.66 -0.41 -10.31
N ILE A 72 11.16 -1.45 -9.63
CA ILE A 72 10.40 -2.65 -9.30
C ILE A 72 10.32 -2.84 -7.78
N VAL A 73 9.24 -3.46 -7.32
CA VAL A 73 9.06 -3.88 -5.93
C VAL A 73 9.51 -5.33 -5.79
N ILE A 74 10.48 -5.58 -4.91
CA ILE A 74 10.93 -6.92 -4.54
C ILE A 74 10.43 -7.22 -3.14
N VAL A 75 9.58 -8.23 -3.03
CA VAL A 75 9.07 -8.72 -1.73
C VAL A 75 10.03 -9.77 -1.17
N THR A 76 10.41 -9.60 0.09
CA THR A 76 11.30 -10.49 0.84
C THR A 76 10.57 -11.05 2.06
N GLU A 77 10.73 -12.35 2.31
CA GLU A 77 10.11 -13.07 3.43
C GLU A 77 10.93 -13.00 4.73
#